data_AF-A0A4R4YG27-F1
#
_entry.id   AF-A0A4R4YG27-F1
#
_cell.length_a   1.000
_cell.length_b   1.000
_cell.length_c   1.000
_cell.angle_alpha   90.00
_cell.angle_beta   90.00
_cell.angle_gamma   90.00
#
_symmetry.space_group_name_H-M   'P 1'
#
loop_
_entity.id
_entity.type
_entity.pdbx_description
1 polymer ?
#
loop_
_entity_poly.entity_id
_entity_poly.type
_entity_poly.pdbx_seq_one_letter_code
_entity_poly.pdbx_strand_id
1 'polypeptide(L)' 'GQTHRHRLNRGGDRQANKALYVIVISRLRHDPRTQAYAAKRTTEGLSKKDIIRCLKRLIAREIYYLLRQPNPKPTAA' A
#
# COMPACT_ATOMS: atom_id res chain seq x y z
N GLY A 1 -15.04 4.89 16.41
CA GLY A 1 -13.85 5.67 16.78
C GLY A 1 -13.69 6.84 15.82
N GLN A 2 -13.83 8.05 16.35
CA GLN A 2 -13.88 9.39 15.74
C GLN A 2 -13.96 9.51 14.20
N THR A 3 -15.11 9.99 13.73
CA THR A 3 -15.49 10.18 12.32
C THR A 3 -15.20 11.59 11.80
N HIS A 4 -14.13 12.25 12.24
CA HIS A 4 -13.68 13.51 11.62
C HIS A 4 -12.56 13.24 10.61
N ARG A 5 -12.92 12.61 9.49
CA ARG A 5 -11.98 12.39 8.37
C ARG A 5 -11.85 13.67 7.55
N HIS A 6 -11.09 14.64 8.05
CA HIS A 6 -10.74 15.81 7.25
C HIS A 6 -9.77 15.38 6.14
N ARG A 7 -10.18 15.56 4.88
CA ARG A 7 -9.33 15.26 3.73
C ARG A 7 -8.39 16.45 3.53
N LEU A 8 -7.15 16.34 4.03
CA LEU A 8 -6.16 17.41 3.99
C LEU A 8 -5.94 18.00 2.57
N ASN A 9 -6.12 17.17 1.53
CA ASN A 9 -6.11 17.60 0.13
C ASN A 9 -7.34 17.05 -0.62
N ARG A 10 -8.18 17.93 -1.16
CA ARG A 10 -9.31 17.54 -2.03
C ARG A 10 -8.82 17.08 -3.42
N GLY A 11 -7.73 17.67 -3.92
CA GLY A 11 -7.18 17.45 -5.26
C GLY A 11 -6.18 16.29 -5.43
N GLY A 12 -6.01 15.41 -4.43
CA GLY A 12 -5.03 14.31 -4.54
C GLY A 12 -5.26 13.42 -5.77
N ASP A 13 -4.17 12.84 -6.29
CA ASP A 13 -4.19 12.02 -7.51
C ASP A 13 -5.07 10.76 -7.36
N ARG A 14 -6.18 10.72 -8.10
CA ARG A 14 -7.12 9.61 -8.10
C ARG A 14 -6.58 8.39 -8.86
N GLN A 15 -5.78 8.60 -9.90
CA GLN A 15 -5.20 7.54 -10.71
C GLN A 15 -4.14 6.79 -9.91
N ALA A 16 -3.21 7.51 -9.28
CA ALA A 16 -2.23 6.90 -8.38
C ALA A 16 -2.89 6.12 -7.23
N ASN A 17 -3.93 6.69 -6.62
CA ASN A 17 -4.69 5.99 -5.59
C ASN A 17 -5.40 4.73 -6.10
N LYS A 18 -5.89 4.73 -7.34
CA LYS A 18 -6.49 3.55 -7.99
C LYS A 18 -5.42 2.50 -8.26
N ALA A 19 -4.26 2.88 -8.79
CA ALA A 19 -3.14 1.99 -9.04
C ALA A 19 -2.69 1.26 -7.77
N LEU A 20 -2.51 1.99 -6.67
CA LEU A 20 -2.18 1.39 -5.36
C LEU A 20 -3.22 0.36 -4.91
N TYR A 21 -4.51 0.62 -5.15
CA TYR A 21 -5.57 -0.32 -4.83
C TYR A 21 -5.48 -1.59 -5.68
N VAL A 22 -5.26 -1.45 -6.99
CA VAL A 22 -5.08 -2.59 -7.90
C VAL A 22 -3.89 -3.45 -7.49
N ILE A 23 -2.76 -2.84 -7.14
CA ILE A 23 -1.58 -3.56 -6.64
C ILE A 23 -1.92 -4.34 -5.36
N VAL A 24 -2.64 -3.74 -4.42
CA VAL A 24 -3.08 -4.44 -3.20
C VAL A 24 -3.92 -5.67 -3.52
N ILE A 25 -4.90 -5.55 -4.42
CA ILE A 25 -5.77 -6.68 -4.78
C ILE A 25 -4.97 -7.79 -5.47
N SER A 26 -4.05 -7.43 -6.36
CA SER A 26 -3.15 -8.41 -7.01
C SER A 26 -2.26 -9.12 -5.99
N ARG A 27 -1.61 -8.37 -5.08
CA ARG A 27 -0.77 -8.95 -4.02
C ARG A 27 -1.57 -9.82 -3.04
N LEU A 28 -2.79 -9.44 -2.69
CA LEU A 28 -3.65 -10.30 -1.86
C LEU A 28 -4.01 -11.63 -2.55
N ARG A 29 -4.02 -11.68 -3.88
CA ARG A 29 -4.28 -12.91 -4.63
C ARG A 29 -3.04 -13.78 -4.81
N HIS A 30 -1.88 -13.17 -5.02
CA HIS A 30 -0.70 -13.89 -5.51
C HIS A 30 0.56 -13.78 -4.64
N ASP A 31 0.66 -12.82 -3.73
CA ASP A 31 1.84 -12.62 -2.88
C ASP A 31 1.62 -13.23 -1.48
N PRO A 32 2.33 -14.33 -1.15
CA PRO A 32 2.20 -15.00 0.14
C PRO A 32 2.52 -14.07 1.33
N ARG A 33 3.45 -13.12 1.17
CA ARG A 33 3.81 -12.17 2.23
C ARG A 33 2.65 -11.25 2.57
N THR A 34 1.99 -10.70 1.55
CA THR A 34 0.81 -9.85 1.72
C THR A 34 -0.38 -10.64 2.28
N GLN A 35 -0.56 -11.90 1.87
CA GLN A 35 -1.59 -12.79 2.42
C GLN A 35 -1.36 -13.08 3.91
N ALA A 36 -0.13 -13.41 4.30
CA ALA A 36 0.22 -13.64 5.70
C ALA A 36 -0.02 -12.39 6.56
N TYR A 37 0.32 -11.21 6.05
CA TYR A 37 0.03 -9.95 6.72
C TYR A 37 -1.48 -9.72 6.88
N ALA A 38 -2.27 -9.98 5.84
CA ALA A 38 -3.71 -9.85 5.89
C ALA A 38 -4.35 -10.82 6.89
N ALA A 39 -3.88 -12.07 6.93
CA ALA A 39 -4.32 -13.07 7.91
C ALA A 39 -4.02 -12.59 9.34
N LYS A 40 -2.78 -12.16 9.62
CA LYS A 40 -2.40 -11.60 10.91
C LYS A 40 -3.27 -10.41 11.34
N ARG A 41 -3.54 -9.46 10.44
CA ARG A 41 -4.39 -8.31 10.79
C ARG A 41 -5.86 -8.69 10.98
N THR A 42 -6.31 -9.74 10.30
CA THR A 42 -7.65 -10.30 10.51
C THR A 42 -7.76 -10.90 11.91
N THR A 43 -6.75 -11.64 12.38
CA THR A 43 -6.75 -12.18 13.75
C THR A 43 -6.65 -11.11 14.83
N GLU A 44 -6.06 -9.95 14.51
CA GLU A 44 -6.03 -8.77 15.38
C GLU A 44 -7.36 -7.97 15.37
N GLY A 45 -8.39 -8.44 14.65
CA GLY A 45 -9.73 -7.84 14.65
C GLY A 45 -9.93 -6.68 13.68
N LEU A 46 -9.00 -6.43 12.75
CA LEU A 46 -9.18 -5.38 11.75
C LEU A 46 -10.16 -5.79 10.66
N SER A 47 -11.02 -4.84 10.26
CA SER A 47 -11.90 -5.04 9.11
C SER A 47 -11.08 -5.15 7.82
N LYS A 48 -11.59 -5.88 6.81
CA LYS A 48 -10.98 -5.99 5.49
C LYS A 48 -10.67 -4.61 4.87
N LYS A 49 -11.55 -3.63 5.07
CA LYS A 49 -11.35 -2.24 4.59
C LYS A 49 -10.16 -1.56 5.26
N ASP A 50 -9.93 -1.84 6.54
CA ASP A 50 -8.79 -1.29 7.28
C ASP A 50 -7.49 -1.99 6.92
N ILE A 51 -7.52 -3.31 6.72
CA ILE A 51 -6.39 -4.09 6.22
C ILE A 51 -5.93 -3.55 4.85
N ILE A 52 -6.86 -3.39 3.90
CA ILE A 52 -6.56 -2.81 2.58
C ILE A 52 -5.95 -1.41 2.73
N ARG A 53 -6.47 -0.58 3.64
CA ARG A 53 -5.92 0.76 3.88
C ARG A 53 -4.50 0.71 4.44
N CYS A 54 -4.20 -0.21 5.35
CA CYS A 54 -2.83 -0.43 5.85
C CYS A 54 -1.90 -0.87 4.71
N LEU A 55 -2.32 -1.83 3.89
CA LEU A 55 -1.53 -2.31 2.76
C LEU A 55 -1.25 -1.21 1.73
N LYS A 56 -2.25 -0.39 1.38
CA LYS A 56 -2.04 0.77 0.47
C LYS A 56 -0.95 1.71 0.99
N ARG A 57 -0.91 1.96 2.31
CA ARG A 57 0.13 2.83 2.93
C ARG A 57 1.52 2.17 2.87
N LEU A 58 1.61 0.87 3.16
CA LEU A 58 2.87 0.14 3.09
C LEU A 58 3.44 0.16 1.67
N ILE A 59 2.61 -0.14 0.66
CA ILE A 59 3.01 -0.14 -0.75
C ILE A 59 3.38 1.27 -1.21
N ALA A 60 2.62 2.31 -0.84
CA ALA A 60 2.98 3.68 -1.17
C ALA A 60 4.36 4.05 -0.62
N ARG A 61 4.68 3.61 0.61
CA ARG A 61 5.99 3.84 1.23
C ARG A 61 7.10 3.05 0.52
N GLU A 62 6.84 1.80 0.15
CA GLU A 62 7.75 0.96 -0.64
C GLU A 62 8.08 1.63 -1.98
N ILE A 63 7.05 2.03 -2.74
CA ILE A 63 7.21 2.73 -4.03
C ILE A 63 7.98 4.03 -3.86
N TYR A 64 7.68 4.83 -2.83
CA TYR A 64 8.41 6.07 -2.57
C TYR A 64 9.92 5.83 -2.43
N TYR A 65 10.32 4.83 -1.65
CA TYR A 65 11.73 4.51 -1.49
C TYR A 65 12.35 3.93 -2.75
N LEU A 66 11.62 3.10 -3.51
CA LEU A 66 12.09 2.59 -4.80
C LEU A 66 12.33 3.72 -5.81
N LEU A 67 11.43 4.69 -5.90
CA LEU A 67 11.57 5.85 -6.80
C LEU A 67 12.67 6.82 -6.35
N ARG A 68 12.97 6.86 -5.06
CA ARG A 68 13.96 7.76 -4.47
C ARG A 68 15.37 7.15 -4.39
N GLN A 69 15.51 5.84 -4.63
CA GLN A 69 16.82 5.23 -4.79
C GLN A 69 17.48 5.85 -6.03
N PRO A 70 18.68 6.47 -5.92
CA PRO A 70 19.43 6.83 -7.10
C PRO A 70 19.69 5.54 -7.86
N ASN A 71 19.36 5.50 -9.16
CA ASN A 71 19.63 4.34 -10.01
C ASN A 71 21.05 3.85 -9.70
N PRO A 72 21.24 2.61 -9.20
CA PRO A 72 22.57 2.07 -9.13
C PRO A 72 23.07 2.08 -10.57
N LYS A 73 24.11 2.89 -10.84
CA LYS A 73 24.79 2.88 -12.14
C LYS A 73 25.09 1.41 -12.44
N PRO A 74 24.79 0.90 -13.65
CA PRO A 74 25.15 -0.47 -13.98
C PRO A 74 26.64 -0.62 -13.70
N THR A 75 26.97 -1.53 -12.80
CA THR A 75 28.37 -1.87 -12.50
C THR A 75 28.96 -2.32 -13.82
N ALA A 76 29.85 -1.51 -14.39
CA ALA A 76 30.57 -1.87 -15.61
C ALA A 76 31.31 -3.18 -15.32
N ALA A 77 30.98 -4.21 -16.09
CA ALA A 77 31.73 -5.46 -16.15
C ALA A 77 33.00 -5.25 -16.99
#